data_AF-A0A830BIJ2-F1
#
_entry.id   AF-A0A830BIJ2-F1
#
_cell.length_a   1.000
_cell.length_b   1.000
_cell.length_c   1.000
_cell.angle_alpha   90.00
_cell.angle_beta   90.00
_cell.angle_gamma   90.00
#
_symmetry.space_group_name_H-M   'P 1'
#
loop_
_entity.id
_entity.type
_entity.pdbx_description
1 polymer ?
#
loop_
_entity_poly.entity_id
_entity_poly.type
_entity_poly.pdbx_seq_one_letter_code
_entity_poly.pdbx_strand_id
1 'polypeptide(L)'
;MAYPSTTVIAGRLKKAVEEVLLIPYYFLAGRLNFNDETKRLELVCNNAGALFVSAKARFSLKDLRNLAEPNPTFHRFVHRPGLYKSLAETSVFTIQANSFYLSLHR
;
A
#
# COMPACT_ATOMS: atom_id res chain seq x y z
N MET A 1 -23.06 -10.06 -8.82
CA MET A 1 -21.69 -9.87 -8.30
C MET A 1 -21.75 -8.92 -7.10
N ALA A 2 -21.51 -9.41 -5.88
CA ALA A 2 -21.47 -8.56 -4.70
C ALA A 2 -20.04 -8.54 -4.16
N TYR A 3 -19.51 -7.34 -3.89
CA TYR A 3 -18.39 -7.22 -2.98
C TYR A 3 -18.98 -7.25 -1.56
N PRO A 4 -18.47 -8.06 -0.62
CA PRO A 4 -18.77 -7.83 0.78
C PRO A 4 -18.40 -6.37 1.14
N SER A 5 -19.01 -5.78 2.16
CA SER A 5 -18.72 -4.39 2.56
C SER A 5 -17.27 -4.23 3.01
N THR A 6 -16.37 -4.05 2.04
CA THR A 6 -14.92 -4.00 2.27
C THR A 6 -14.46 -2.63 2.71
N THR A 7 -15.33 -1.61 2.66
CA THR A 7 -15.08 -0.27 3.19
C THR A 7 -14.83 -0.32 4.70
N VAL A 8 -15.55 -1.17 5.44
CA VAL A 8 -15.34 -1.35 6.89
C VAL A 8 -13.97 -1.98 7.16
N ILE A 9 -13.58 -3.00 6.38
CA ILE A 9 -12.29 -3.68 6.55
C ILE A 9 -11.13 -2.74 6.20
N ALA A 10 -11.22 -2.03 5.06
CA ALA A 10 -10.21 -1.06 4.67
C ALA A 10 -10.09 0.09 5.70
N GLY A 11 -11.21 0.55 6.25
CA GLY A 11 -11.21 1.55 7.32
C GLY A 11 -10.55 1.05 8.61
N ARG A 12 -10.86 -0.18 9.03
CA ARG A 12 -10.20 -0.82 10.19
C ARG A 12 -8.70 -1.00 9.97
N LEU A 13 -8.29 -1.44 8.77
CA LEU A 13 -6.88 -1.61 8.44
C LEU A 13 -6.14 -0.26 8.44
N LYS A 14 -6.73 0.79 7.83
CA LYS A 14 -6.17 2.14 7.88
C LYS A 14 -5.98 2.62 9.33
N LYS A 15 -7.01 2.44 10.18
CA LYS A 15 -6.96 2.82 11.60
C LYS A 15 -5.87 2.06 12.37
N ALA A 16 -5.74 0.76 12.13
CA ALA A 16 -4.68 -0.04 12.75
C ALA A 16 -3.28 0.39 12.30
N VAL A 17 -3.10 0.77 11.04
CA VAL A 17 -1.83 1.32 10.56
C VAL A 17 -1.49 2.61 11.31
N GLU A 18 -2.45 3.53 11.42
CA GLU A 18 -2.27 4.82 12.08
C GLU A 18 -2.00 4.67 13.59
N GLU A 19 -2.85 3.91 14.30
CA GLU A 19 -2.84 3.85 15.76
C GLU A 19 -1.93 2.75 16.35
N VAL A 20 -1.51 1.77 15.56
CA VAL A 20 -0.71 0.63 16.06
C VAL A 20 0.63 0.52 15.37
N LEU A 21 0.67 0.60 14.04
CA LEU A 21 1.92 0.42 13.30
C LEU A 21 2.79 1.68 13.33
N LEU A 22 2.21 2.85 13.05
CA LEU A 22 2.96 4.10 12.93
C LEU A 22 3.39 4.67 14.29
N ILE A 23 2.89 4.17 15.42
CA ILE A 23 3.38 4.58 16.74
C ILE A 23 4.83 4.10 16.98
N PRO A 24 5.12 2.78 17.00
CA PRO A 24 6.48 2.29 17.16
C PRO A 24 7.34 2.47 15.91
N TYR A 25 6.73 2.55 14.72
CA TYR A 25 7.44 2.68 13.43
C TYR A 25 7.15 4.03 12.76
N TYR A 26 7.21 5.12 13.52
CA TYR A 26 6.90 6.48 13.05
C TYR A 26 7.70 6.93 11.82
N PHE A 27 8.91 6.40 11.66
CA PHE A 27 9.77 6.69 10.50
C PHE A 27 9.15 6.24 9.17
N LEU A 28 8.20 5.29 9.18
CA LEU A 28 7.44 4.87 7.99
C LEU A 28 6.50 5.97 7.48
N ALA A 29 6.16 6.94 8.33
CA ALA A 29 5.42 8.14 7.95
C ALA A 29 6.33 9.28 7.46
N GLY A 30 7.64 9.02 7.29
CA GLY A 30 8.62 10.01 6.85
C GLY A 30 8.76 10.13 5.33
N ARG A 31 9.81 10.84 4.91
CA ARG A 31 10.21 11.01 3.50
C ARG A 31 11.72 10.83 3.36
N LEU A 32 12.16 10.52 2.15
CA LEU A 32 13.58 10.50 1.82
C LEU A 32 13.99 11.87 1.30
N ASN A 33 15.14 12.36 1.75
CA ASN A 33 15.77 13.57 1.24
C ASN A 33 17.22 13.29 0.88
N PHE A 34 17.66 13.69 -0.30
CA PHE A 34 19.08 13.66 -0.62
C PHE A 34 19.71 14.96 -0.14
N ASN A 35 20.63 14.86 0.81
CA ASN A 35 21.36 16.01 1.33
C ASN A 35 22.57 16.28 0.45
N ASP A 36 22.54 17.40 -0.29
CA ASP A 36 23.61 17.78 -1.21
C ASP A 36 24.91 18.19 -0.53
N GLU A 37 24.89 18.60 0.73
CA GLU A 37 26.08 18.96 1.49
C GLU A 37 26.82 17.71 1.95
N THR A 38 26.08 16.76 2.54
CA THR A 38 26.67 15.53 3.09
C THR A 38 26.81 14.42 2.05
N LYS A 39 26.18 14.56 0.88
CA LYS A 39 26.05 13.55 -0.17
C LYS A 39 25.42 12.24 0.33
N ARG A 40 24.50 12.34 1.31
CA ARG A 40 23.82 11.19 1.91
C ARG A 40 22.31 11.26 1.69
N LEU A 41 21.70 10.09 1.60
CA LEU A 41 20.26 9.94 1.65
C LEU A 41 19.81 9.87 3.11
N GLU A 42 18.91 10.76 3.49
CA GLU A 42 18.42 10.90 4.86
C GLU A 42 16.94 10.51 4.94
N LEU A 43 16.58 9.84 6.02
CA LEU A 43 15.19 9.57 6.36
C LEU A 43 14.68 10.68 7.27
N VAL A 44 13.81 11.53 6.73
CA VAL A 44 13.22 12.65 7.43
C VAL A 44 11.91 12.19 8.07
N CYS A 45 11.90 12.06 9.39
CA CYS A 45 10.73 11.67 10.19
C CYS A 45 9.78 12.85 10.43
N ASN A 46 9.15 13.36 9.36
CA ASN A 46 8.30 14.56 9.37
C ASN A 46 6.79 14.30 9.53
N ASN A 47 6.39 13.07 9.84
CA ASN A 47 4.99 12.67 9.94
C ASN A 47 4.13 13.03 8.71
N ALA A 48 4.73 13.02 7.51
CA ALA A 48 4.03 13.24 6.25
C ALA A 48 3.07 12.08 5.87
N GLY A 49 2.98 11.05 6.71
CA GLY A 49 2.05 9.93 6.60
C GLY A 49 2.54 8.84 5.66
N ALA A 50 1.93 7.66 5.80
CA ALA A 50 2.08 6.53 4.88
C ALA A 50 0.96 6.53 3.82
N LEU A 51 1.24 5.94 2.65
CA LEU A 51 0.25 5.82 1.59
C LEU A 51 -0.62 4.58 1.80
N PHE A 52 -1.93 4.78 1.90
CA PHE A 52 -2.90 3.69 2.01
C PHE A 52 -3.82 3.66 0.79
N VAL A 53 -3.87 2.53 0.10
CA VAL A 53 -4.68 2.32 -1.10
C VAL A 53 -5.70 1.22 -0.85
N SER A 54 -6.97 1.51 -1.14
CA SER A 54 -8.03 0.51 -1.20
C SER A 54 -8.46 0.32 -2.64
N ALA A 55 -8.36 -0.91 -3.14
CA ALA A 55 -8.65 -1.26 -4.52
C ALA A 55 -9.66 -2.41 -4.61
N LYS A 56 -10.39 -2.47 -5.73
CA LYS A 56 -11.34 -3.53 -6.05
C LYS A 56 -10.89 -4.25 -7.31
N ALA A 57 -10.69 -5.56 -7.21
CA ALA A 57 -10.32 -6.41 -8.32
C ALA A 57 -11.57 -6.96 -9.02
N ARG A 58 -11.59 -6.88 -10.35
CA ARG A 58 -12.72 -7.37 -11.17
C ARG A 58 -12.74 -8.90 -11.37
N PHE A 59 -12.13 -9.65 -10.47
CA PHE A 59 -12.04 -11.11 -10.50
C PHE A 59 -12.00 -11.65 -9.06
N SER A 60 -12.19 -12.95 -8.91
CA SER A 60 -12.11 -13.64 -7.63
C SER A 60 -10.67 -14.02 -7.31
N LEU A 61 -10.37 -14.26 -6.03
CA LEU A 61 -9.03 -14.71 -5.64
C LEU A 61 -8.66 -16.06 -6.29
N LYS A 62 -9.65 -16.92 -6.58
CA LYS A 62 -9.44 -18.22 -7.26
C LYS A 62 -8.92 -18.06 -8.69
N ASP A 63 -9.29 -16.96 -9.36
CA ASP A 63 -8.87 -16.69 -10.73
C ASP A 63 -7.36 -16.39 -10.84
N LEU A 64 -6.71 -16.08 -9.71
CA LEU A 64 -5.25 -15.86 -9.65
C LEU A 64 -4.43 -17.15 -9.70
N ARG A 65 -5.07 -18.32 -9.60
CA ARG A 65 -4.42 -19.63 -9.63
C ARG A 65 -3.32 -19.74 -8.54
N ASN A 66 -2.12 -20.19 -8.92
CA ASN A 66 -1.02 -20.39 -7.98
C ASN A 66 -0.30 -19.07 -7.66
N LEU A 67 -0.43 -18.59 -6.43
CA LEU A 67 0.23 -17.36 -5.97
C LEU A 67 1.74 -17.54 -5.70
N ALA A 68 2.22 -18.78 -5.59
CA ALA A 68 3.63 -19.07 -5.38
C ALA A 68 4.46 -18.97 -6.68
N GLU A 69 3.80 -19.01 -7.83
CA GLU A 69 4.46 -18.86 -9.13
C GLU A 69 4.55 -17.37 -9.53
N PRO A 70 5.68 -16.92 -10.10
CA PRO A 70 5.79 -15.57 -10.62
C PRO A 70 4.72 -15.31 -11.69
N ASN A 71 3.81 -14.38 -11.39
CA ASN A 71 2.82 -13.90 -12.34
C ASN A 71 3.01 -12.39 -12.55
N PRO A 72 3.38 -11.94 -13.77
CA PRO A 72 3.55 -10.52 -14.05
C PRO A 72 2.35 -9.69 -13.61
N THR A 73 1.12 -10.20 -13.71
CA THR A 73 -0.13 -9.51 -13.34
C THR A 73 -0.15 -9.05 -11.87
N PHE A 74 0.62 -9.68 -10.98
CA PHE A 74 0.68 -9.31 -9.56
C PHE A 74 1.23 -7.90 -9.33
N HIS A 75 1.90 -7.27 -10.31
CA HIS A 75 2.27 -5.86 -10.24
C HIS A 75 1.07 -4.94 -9.99
N ARG A 76 -0.15 -5.34 -10.38
CA ARG A 76 -1.39 -4.58 -10.17
C ARG A 76 -1.82 -4.54 -8.69
N PHE A 77 -1.30 -5.46 -7.87
CA PHE A 77 -1.58 -5.51 -6.43
C PHE A 77 -0.62 -4.68 -5.60
N VAL A 78 0.40 -4.10 -6.22
CA VAL A 78 1.37 -3.22 -5.60
C VAL A 78 1.18 -1.83 -6.18
N HIS A 79 0.72 -0.89 -5.36
CA HIS A 79 0.59 0.49 -5.81
C HIS A 79 1.97 1.05 -6.13
N ARG A 80 2.14 1.51 -7.36
CA ARG A 80 3.35 2.18 -7.81
C ARG A 80 3.05 3.68 -7.85
N PRO A 81 3.55 4.48 -6.88
CA PRO A 81 3.47 5.94 -7.02
C PRO A 81 4.17 6.34 -8.31
N GLY A 82 3.59 7.28 -9.06
CA GLY A 82 4.11 7.69 -10.37
C GLY A 82 5.56 8.15 -10.29
N LEU A 83 6.33 7.88 -11.36
CA LEU A 83 7.78 8.15 -11.47
C LEU A 83 8.18 9.63 -11.41
N TYR A 84 7.20 10.54 -11.39
CA TYR A 84 7.41 11.99 -11.47
C TYR A 84 7.46 12.68 -10.09
N LYS A 85 7.38 11.94 -8.98
CA LYS A 85 7.45 12.52 -7.64
C LYS A 85 8.90 12.62 -7.18
N SER A 86 9.25 13.75 -6.58
CA SER A 86 10.52 13.87 -5.86
C SER A 86 10.57 12.88 -4.68
N LEU A 87 11.77 12.59 -4.17
CA LEU A 87 11.94 11.75 -2.99
C LEU A 87 11.19 12.33 -1.77
N ALA A 88 11.17 13.66 -1.66
CA ALA A 88 10.47 14.39 -0.61
C ALA A 88 8.94 14.23 -0.66
N GLU A 89 8.38 13.93 -1.84
CA GLU A 89 6.94 13.71 -2.03
C GLU A 89 6.53 12.23 -2.00
N THR A 90 7.51 11.33 -2.10
CA THR A 90 7.28 9.89 -2.19
C THR A 90 7.19 9.28 -0.80
N SER A 91 6.04 8.67 -0.48
CA SER A 91 5.88 7.92 0.77
C SER A 91 6.88 6.76 0.81
N VAL A 92 7.61 6.65 1.92
CA VAL A 92 8.56 5.55 2.15
C VAL A 92 7.87 4.22 2.45
N PHE A 93 6.58 4.27 2.80
CA PHE A 93 5.78 3.11 3.11
C PHE A 93 4.41 3.18 2.42
N THR A 94 4.01 2.09 1.78
CA THR A 94 2.73 1.98 1.07
C THR A 94 2.06 0.66 1.42
N ILE A 95 0.76 0.72 1.71
CA ILE A 95 -0.10 -0.45 1.92
C ILE A 95 -1.22 -0.41 0.88
N GLN A 96 -1.45 -1.53 0.20
CA GLN A 96 -2.60 -1.71 -0.66
C GLN A 96 -3.47 -2.86 -0.17
N ALA A 97 -4.74 -2.57 0.13
CA ALA A 97 -5.77 -3.55 0.41
C ALA A 97 -6.59 -3.82 -0.86
N ASN A 98 -6.63 -5.07 -1.32
CA ASN A 98 -7.39 -5.47 -2.50
C ASN A 98 -8.63 -6.27 -2.10
N SER A 99 -9.80 -5.82 -2.54
CA SER A 99 -11.05 -6.56 -2.42
C SER A 99 -11.29 -7.38 -3.68
N PHE A 100 -11.51 -8.68 -3.53
CA PHE A 100 -11.82 -9.60 -4.64
C PHE A 100 -13.31 -9.95 -4.64
N TYR A 101 -13.82 -10.40 -5.79
CA TYR A 101 -15.17 -10.97 -5.83
C TYR A 101 -15.23 -12.26 -5.02
N LEU A 102 -16.36 -12.46 -4.34
CA LEU A 102 -16.76 -13.79 -3.91
C LEU A 102 -17.13 -14.58 -5.16
N SER A 103 -16.36 -15.63 -5.43
CA SER A 103 -16.74 -16.64 -6.42
C SER A 103 -17.91 -17.43 -5.82
N LEU A 104 -19.13 -17.02 -6.15
CA LEU A 104 -20.35 -17.79 -5.91
C LEU A 104 -20.41 -18.89 -6.98
N HIS A 105 -19.73 -20.02 -6.75
CA HIS A 105 -20.01 -21.22 -7.52
C HIS A 105 -20.88 -22.17 -6.71
N ARG A 106 -22.06 -22.44 -7.28
CA ARG A 106 -22.80 -23.71 -7.19
C ARG A 106 -21.90 -24.85 -7.68
#